data_AF-A0A813J9V9-F1
#
_entry.id   AF-A0A813J9V9-F1
#
_cell.length_a   1.000
_cell.length_b   1.000
_cell.length_c   1.000
_cell.angle_alpha   90.00
_cell.angle_beta   90.00
_cell.angle_gamma   90.00
#
_symmetry.space_group_name_H-M   'P 1'
#
loop_
_entity.id
_entity.type
_entity.pdbx_description
1 polymer ?
#
loop_
_entity_poly.entity_id
_entity_poly.type
_entity_poly.pdbx_seq_one_letter_code
_entity_poly.pdbx_strand_id
1 'polypeptide(L)'
;QQACGLAGREAGRVCTHTTARSRGGPFWASSWNPFEIAMAPSPPSTAGTLRSTLGKGALPSTLGRPPASIANPVKRQADVLEMMSYVRSLGIDMARESEMLWIAEEAFNAPLPPGWTEHFDDQGRTYFYHTSSRQSAWQHPLDEVFRDVAMYWRRIMAAGGFWDVDEELFDLEERIREDLADWMELFDESGNKFYFNRKTEQSCFDDPRHSAYHALYTRIRMVNVMKKKLPLLAIAPRPT
;
A
#
# COMPACT_ATOMS: atom_id res chain seq x y z
N GLN A 1 -19.83 -36.87 -3.54
CA GLN A 1 -19.51 -36.09 -2.32
C GLN A 1 -19.10 -34.70 -2.81
N GLN A 2 -20.05 -33.84 -3.25
CA GLN A 2 -20.82 -32.85 -2.45
C GLN A 2 -19.92 -32.02 -1.51
N ALA A 3 -19.93 -30.69 -1.45
CA ALA A 3 -20.58 -29.61 -2.20
C ALA A 3 -19.99 -28.27 -1.70
N CYS A 4 -19.74 -27.30 -2.58
CA CYS A 4 -19.76 -25.85 -2.35
C CYS A 4 -19.54 -25.22 -3.73
N GLY A 5 -20.54 -24.80 -4.51
CA GLY A 5 -21.78 -24.14 -4.11
C GLY A 5 -21.67 -22.70 -4.59
N LEU A 6 -22.15 -22.46 -5.81
CA LEU A 6 -22.29 -21.18 -6.50
C LEU A 6 -22.54 -19.99 -5.56
N ALA A 7 -21.59 -19.05 -5.54
CA ALA A 7 -21.79 -17.64 -5.21
C ALA A 7 -20.96 -16.90 -6.26
N GLY A 8 -21.53 -16.34 -7.32
CA GLY A 8 -22.58 -15.34 -7.28
C GLY A 8 -22.03 -14.20 -8.11
N ARG A 9 -22.45 -14.13 -9.37
CA ARG A 9 -22.26 -12.95 -10.23
C ARG A 9 -22.91 -11.75 -9.56
N GLU A 10 -22.18 -11.03 -8.71
CA GLU A 10 -22.51 -9.69 -8.24
C GLU A 10 -21.25 -8.82 -8.09
N ALA A 11 -20.27 -8.99 -8.99
CA ALA A 11 -19.27 -7.96 -9.23
C ALA A 11 -19.88 -6.95 -10.21
N GLY A 12 -20.73 -6.06 -9.71
CA GLY A 12 -21.44 -5.11 -10.56
C GLY A 12 -22.78 -4.65 -9.98
N ARG A 13 -22.84 -4.30 -8.69
CA ARG A 13 -23.85 -3.32 -8.30
C ARG A 13 -23.34 -1.96 -8.74
N VAL A 14 -23.67 -1.63 -9.98
CA VAL A 14 -23.89 -0.24 -10.37
C VAL A 14 -24.89 0.29 -9.34
N CYS A 15 -24.46 1.21 -8.47
CA CYS A 15 -25.39 1.96 -7.63
C CYS A 15 -26.17 2.90 -8.57
N THR A 16 -27.14 2.35 -9.30
CA THR A 16 -28.05 3.13 -10.13
C THR A 16 -28.96 3.92 -9.21
N HIS A 17 -28.84 5.24 -9.30
CA HIS A 17 -29.73 6.25 -8.70
C HIS A 17 -29.81 6.27 -7.18
N THR A 18 -28.81 6.86 -6.55
CA THR A 18 -28.96 7.50 -5.23
C THR A 18 -28.63 8.98 -5.42
N THR A 19 -29.47 9.89 -4.90
CA THR A 19 -29.34 11.34 -5.10
C THR A 19 -28.07 11.84 -4.41
N ALA A 20 -26.93 11.78 -5.11
CA ALA A 20 -25.65 12.24 -4.62
C ALA A 20 -25.65 13.77 -4.51
N ARG A 21 -25.41 14.29 -3.31
CA ARG A 21 -25.28 15.72 -3.09
C ARG A 21 -23.84 16.13 -3.29
N SER A 22 -23.53 16.86 -4.36
CA SER A 22 -22.19 17.44 -4.54
C SER A 22 -21.98 18.53 -3.49
N ARG A 23 -21.05 18.29 -2.56
CA ARG A 23 -20.47 19.34 -1.72
C ARG A 23 -18.95 19.25 -1.85
N GLY A 24 -18.44 19.50 -3.05
CA GLY A 24 -17.01 19.47 -3.32
C GLY A 24 -16.66 20.34 -4.52
N GLY A 25 -15.77 21.31 -4.32
CA GLY A 25 -15.11 22.04 -5.41
C GLY A 25 -14.11 21.15 -6.16
N PRO A 26 -13.42 21.66 -7.18
CA PRO A 26 -12.50 20.86 -7.99
C PRO A 26 -11.36 20.26 -7.14
N PHE A 27 -11.02 19.00 -7.46
CA PHE A 27 -10.18 18.08 -6.68
C PHE A 27 -8.73 18.57 -6.41
N TRP A 28 -8.25 19.57 -7.16
CA TRP A 28 -6.95 20.22 -6.95
C TRP A 28 -6.95 21.31 -5.86
N ALA A 29 -8.13 21.73 -5.38
CA ALA A 29 -8.28 22.83 -4.42
C ALA A 29 -8.28 22.38 -2.94
N SER A 30 -8.25 21.07 -2.67
CA SER A 30 -8.01 20.58 -1.31
C SER A 30 -6.51 20.59 -1.06
N SER A 31 -6.06 21.17 0.06
CA SER A 31 -4.66 21.27 0.48
C SER A 31 -4.04 19.88 0.78
N TRP A 32 -3.89 19.05 -0.24
CA TRP A 32 -3.15 17.80 -0.15
C TRP A 32 -1.67 18.15 -0.01
N ASN A 33 -1.15 17.99 1.20
CA ASN A 33 0.29 18.09 1.46
C ASN A 33 0.90 16.68 1.42
N PRO A 34 1.62 16.31 0.36
CA PRO A 34 2.17 14.96 0.19
C PRO A 34 3.23 14.57 1.24
N PHE A 35 3.72 15.52 2.05
CA PHE A 35 4.67 15.25 3.14
C PHE A 35 4.02 14.73 4.44
N GLU A 36 2.72 14.89 4.64
CA GLU A 36 2.07 14.61 5.94
C GLU A 36 1.85 13.10 6.20
N ILE A 37 1.82 12.29 5.14
CA ILE A 37 1.53 10.84 5.22
C ILE A 37 2.81 10.00 5.43
N ALA A 38 3.98 10.49 4.99
CA ALA A 38 5.21 9.71 5.01
C ALA A 38 5.79 9.46 6.43
N MET A 39 5.31 10.16 7.46
CA MET A 39 5.84 10.06 8.82
C MET A 39 4.80 10.10 9.94
N ALA A 40 3.49 10.09 9.64
CA ALA A 40 2.47 10.10 10.69
C ALA A 40 2.40 8.72 11.39
N PRO A 41 2.69 8.62 12.70
CA PRO A 41 2.34 7.42 13.45
C PRO A 41 0.81 7.23 13.39
N SER A 42 0.38 5.98 13.29
CA SER A 42 -1.04 5.60 13.24
C SER A 42 -1.84 6.34 14.32
N PRO A 43 -2.96 7.03 14.00
CA PRO A 43 -3.79 7.63 15.02
C PRO A 43 -4.34 6.51 15.93
N PRO A 44 -4.32 6.68 17.27
CA PRO A 44 -4.94 5.72 18.15
C PRO A 44 -6.44 5.63 17.83
N SER A 45 -6.94 4.39 17.76
CA SER A 45 -8.36 4.10 17.56
C SER A 45 -9.19 4.86 18.59
N THR A 46 -9.88 5.92 18.15
CA THR A 46 -10.79 6.69 18.99
C THR A 46 -12.06 5.87 19.19
N ALA A 47 -12.04 4.95 20.15
CA ALA A 47 -13.25 4.38 20.71
C ALA A 47 -14.04 5.51 21.39
N GLY A 48 -15.12 5.95 20.74
CA GLY A 48 -16.05 6.92 21.28
C GLY A 48 -16.60 6.45 22.63
N THR A 49 -16.25 7.17 23.69
CA THR A 49 -16.83 6.98 25.02
C THR A 49 -18.24 7.58 25.03
N LEU A 50 -19.26 6.74 24.88
CA LEU A 50 -20.62 7.08 25.28
C LEU A 50 -20.70 7.03 26.80
N ARG A 51 -21.00 8.18 27.40
CA ARG A 51 -21.31 8.34 28.82
C ARG A 51 -22.78 8.01 29.04
N SER A 52 -23.08 6.98 29.82
CA SER A 52 -24.37 6.86 30.50
C SER A 52 -24.19 6.28 31.91
N THR A 53 -25.05 6.74 32.81
CA THR A 53 -24.88 6.72 34.26
C THR A 53 -25.64 5.59 34.95
N LEU A 54 -25.03 5.11 36.06
CA LEU A 54 -25.61 4.50 37.27
C LEU A 54 -26.12 3.04 37.26
N GLY A 55 -25.55 2.24 38.17
CA GLY A 55 -26.16 1.02 38.75
C GLY A 55 -25.16 0.09 39.46
N LYS A 56 -25.10 0.13 40.79
CA LYS A 56 -24.17 -0.60 41.69
C LYS A 56 -24.43 -2.13 41.73
N GLY A 57 -23.38 -2.93 41.96
CA GLY A 57 -23.51 -4.26 42.56
C GLY A 57 -22.30 -5.21 42.47
N ALA A 58 -21.52 -5.27 43.57
CA ALA A 58 -20.76 -6.41 44.12
C ALA A 58 -19.65 -7.18 43.33
N LEU A 59 -18.49 -7.31 44.01
CA LEU A 59 -17.32 -8.19 43.77
C LEU A 59 -17.56 -9.58 44.44
N PRO A 60 -16.82 -10.68 44.11
CA PRO A 60 -15.36 -10.77 44.26
C PRO A 60 -14.55 -11.55 43.21
N SER A 61 -13.24 -11.28 43.27
CA SER A 61 -12.17 -11.65 42.36
C SER A 61 -11.60 -13.06 42.58
N THR A 62 -11.30 -13.78 41.49
CA THR A 62 -10.17 -14.71 41.40
C THR A 62 -9.53 -14.68 40.00
N LEU A 63 -8.48 -13.86 39.88
CA LEU A 63 -7.28 -13.98 39.03
C LEU A 63 -7.42 -14.54 37.60
N GLY A 64 -7.94 -13.72 36.69
CA GLY A 64 -7.59 -13.78 35.27
C GLY A 64 -6.29 -13.00 35.01
N ARG A 65 -5.30 -13.67 34.41
CA ARG A 65 -4.04 -13.11 33.88
C ARG A 65 -4.28 -11.78 33.13
N PRO A 66 -3.51 -10.71 33.37
CA PRO A 66 -3.67 -9.48 32.58
C PRO A 66 -3.33 -9.76 31.10
N PRO A 67 -4.07 -9.20 30.14
CA PRO A 67 -3.69 -9.28 28.74
C PRO A 67 -2.34 -8.59 28.58
N ALA A 68 -1.38 -9.31 27.98
CA ALA A 68 -0.05 -8.80 27.71
C ALA A 68 -0.16 -7.53 26.86
N SER A 69 0.28 -6.42 27.45
CA SER A 69 1.24 -5.48 26.90
C SER A 69 1.22 -5.32 25.38
N ILE A 70 0.82 -4.11 24.96
CA ILE A 70 1.19 -3.44 23.71
C ILE A 70 2.44 -4.08 23.11
N ALA A 71 2.24 -4.88 22.07
CA ALA A 71 3.33 -5.52 21.36
C ALA A 71 4.12 -4.40 20.66
N ASN A 72 5.37 -4.22 21.06
CA ASN A 72 6.38 -3.65 20.18
C ASN A 72 6.29 -4.37 18.82
N PRO A 73 6.41 -3.68 17.67
CA PRO A 73 6.52 -4.37 16.40
C PRO A 73 7.78 -5.22 16.45
N VAL A 74 7.62 -6.53 16.69
CA VAL A 74 8.70 -7.49 16.57
C VAL A 74 9.11 -7.46 15.11
N LYS A 75 10.29 -6.89 14.83
CA LYS A 75 10.90 -6.97 13.50
C LYS A 75 10.91 -8.45 13.10
N ARG A 76 10.26 -8.77 11.99
CA ARG A 76 10.18 -10.11 11.41
C ARG A 76 11.60 -10.66 11.27
N GLN A 77 11.95 -11.68 12.05
CA GLN A 77 13.20 -12.40 11.85
C GLN A 77 12.94 -13.39 10.73
N ALA A 78 13.12 -12.95 9.48
CA ALA A 78 12.96 -13.81 8.31
C ALA A 78 13.87 -15.04 8.43
N ASP A 79 13.34 -16.23 8.15
CA ASP A 79 14.22 -17.37 7.92
C ASP A 79 15.06 -17.12 6.66
N VAL A 80 16.30 -17.58 6.66
CA VAL A 80 17.24 -17.39 5.53
C VAL A 80 16.66 -17.96 4.24
N LEU A 81 15.97 -19.09 4.34
CA LEU A 81 15.31 -19.73 3.19
C LEU A 81 14.17 -18.88 2.63
N GLU A 82 13.39 -18.22 3.50
CA GLU A 82 12.32 -17.31 3.09
C GLU A 82 12.88 -16.12 2.33
N MET A 83 13.94 -15.48 2.86
CA MET A 83 14.61 -14.37 2.19
C MET A 83 15.18 -14.80 0.82
N MET A 84 15.84 -15.95 0.73
CA MET A 84 16.37 -16.45 -0.55
C MET A 84 15.26 -16.72 -1.58
N SER A 85 14.12 -17.25 -1.13
CA SER A 85 12.96 -17.46 -1.99
C SER A 85 12.39 -16.13 -2.50
N TYR A 86 12.38 -15.11 -1.64
CA TYR A 86 11.88 -13.78 -1.95
C TYR A 86 12.80 -13.00 -2.92
N VAL A 87 14.12 -13.08 -2.73
CA VAL A 87 15.11 -12.53 -3.68
C VAL A 87 14.86 -13.10 -5.08
N ARG A 88 14.61 -14.41 -5.17
CA ARG A 88 14.29 -15.07 -6.43
C ARG A 88 12.95 -14.62 -7.01
N SER A 89 11.91 -14.40 -6.20
CA SER A 89 10.61 -13.92 -6.71
C SER A 89 10.67 -12.51 -7.28
N LEU A 90 11.62 -11.68 -6.81
CA LEU A 90 11.92 -10.37 -7.41
C LEU A 90 12.76 -10.48 -8.71
N GLY A 91 13.16 -11.69 -9.10
CA GLY A 91 13.98 -11.94 -10.28
C GLY A 91 15.41 -11.45 -10.12
N ILE A 92 15.96 -11.44 -8.91
CA ILE A 92 17.35 -11.08 -8.61
C ILE A 92 18.18 -12.36 -8.49
N ASP A 93 19.29 -12.44 -9.22
CA ASP A 93 20.24 -13.54 -9.11
C ASP A 93 21.22 -13.28 -7.96
N MET A 94 21.09 -14.01 -6.84
CA MET A 94 21.93 -13.85 -5.65
C MET A 94 23.43 -13.98 -5.93
N ALA A 95 23.85 -14.77 -6.92
CA ALA A 95 25.25 -15.03 -7.22
C ALA A 95 25.85 -13.99 -8.17
N ARG A 96 25.04 -13.46 -9.10
CA ARG A 96 25.48 -12.50 -10.13
C ARG A 96 25.16 -11.05 -9.80
N GLU A 97 24.14 -10.82 -8.99
CA GLU A 97 23.57 -9.52 -8.66
C GLU A 97 23.57 -9.30 -7.14
N SER A 98 24.67 -9.68 -6.47
CA SER A 98 24.83 -9.53 -5.01
C SER A 98 24.66 -8.07 -4.55
N GLU A 99 25.04 -7.11 -5.38
CA GLU A 99 24.87 -5.67 -5.16
C GLU A 99 23.39 -5.22 -5.13
N MET A 100 22.45 -6.07 -5.53
CA MET A 100 21.01 -5.79 -5.53
C MET A 100 20.28 -6.41 -4.34
N LEU A 101 20.96 -7.19 -3.48
CA LEU A 101 20.32 -7.85 -2.33
C LEU A 101 19.68 -6.86 -1.35
N TRP A 102 20.20 -5.63 -1.25
CA TRP A 102 19.59 -4.58 -0.44
C TRP A 102 18.20 -4.18 -0.95
N ILE A 103 17.89 -4.33 -2.25
CA ILE A 103 16.55 -4.08 -2.79
C ILE A 103 15.57 -5.12 -2.24
N ALA A 104 15.99 -6.39 -2.21
CA ALA A 104 15.17 -7.46 -1.66
C ALA A 104 14.97 -7.31 -0.15
N GLU A 105 16.00 -6.87 0.58
CA GLU A 105 15.88 -6.57 2.02
C GLU A 105 14.89 -5.41 2.28
N GLU A 106 14.96 -4.32 1.51
CA GLU A 106 14.00 -3.22 1.59
C GLU A 106 12.58 -3.68 1.22
N ALA A 107 12.46 -4.51 0.19
CA ALA A 107 11.19 -5.06 -0.26
C ALA A 107 10.54 -5.96 0.80
N PHE A 108 11.34 -6.82 1.44
CA PHE A 108 10.88 -7.76 2.45
C PHE A 108 10.37 -7.04 3.71
N ASN A 109 10.96 -5.88 4.03
CA ASN A 109 10.60 -5.06 5.18
C ASN A 109 9.67 -3.89 4.80
N ALA A 110 9.15 -3.86 3.57
CA ALA A 110 8.35 -2.75 3.08
C ALA A 110 7.02 -2.65 3.84
N PRO A 111 6.59 -1.43 4.20
CA PRO A 111 5.26 -1.25 4.75
C PRO A 111 4.19 -1.57 3.70
N LEU A 112 3.10 -2.18 4.15
CA LEU A 112 1.96 -2.45 3.30
C LEU A 112 1.27 -1.16 2.84
N PRO A 113 0.78 -1.10 1.60
CA PRO A 113 -0.05 0.01 1.14
C PRO A 113 -1.33 0.14 1.98
N PRO A 114 -1.95 1.34 2.00
CA PRO A 114 -3.22 1.55 2.70
C PRO A 114 -4.29 0.53 2.28
N GLY A 115 -5.05 0.03 3.24
CA GLY A 115 -6.10 -0.98 3.03
C GLY A 115 -5.62 -2.43 3.07
N TRP A 116 -4.31 -2.69 2.91
CA TRP A 116 -3.73 -4.03 2.99
C TRP A 116 -3.31 -4.40 4.42
N THR A 117 -3.46 -5.68 4.74
CA THR A 117 -3.11 -6.29 6.02
C THR A 117 -2.40 -7.63 5.80
N GLU A 118 -1.47 -7.98 6.67
CA GLU A 118 -0.77 -9.26 6.65
C GLU A 118 -1.46 -10.25 7.59
N HIS A 119 -1.59 -11.50 7.15
CA HIS A 119 -2.20 -12.59 7.88
C HIS A 119 -1.40 -13.89 7.66
N PHE A 120 -1.68 -14.90 8.47
CA PHE A 120 -1.08 -16.22 8.37
C PHE A 120 -2.17 -17.28 8.24
N ASP A 121 -1.98 -18.23 7.33
CA ASP A 121 -2.87 -19.38 7.22
C ASP A 121 -2.56 -20.44 8.29
N ASP A 122 -3.36 -21.52 8.33
CA ASP A 122 -3.17 -22.63 9.27
C ASP A 122 -1.81 -23.35 9.11
N GLN A 123 -1.13 -23.16 7.98
CA GLN A 123 0.20 -23.70 7.69
C GLN A 123 1.33 -22.72 8.05
N GLY A 124 0.99 -21.55 8.61
CA GLY A 124 1.95 -20.50 8.95
C GLY A 124 2.48 -19.73 7.73
N ARG A 125 1.86 -19.87 6.55
CA ARG A 125 2.25 -19.13 5.35
C ARG A 125 1.61 -17.75 5.39
N THR A 126 2.41 -16.73 5.04
CA THR A 126 1.95 -15.35 4.97
C THR A 126 1.07 -15.13 3.74
N TYR A 127 -0.05 -14.46 3.94
CA TYR A 127 -0.89 -13.92 2.87
C TYR A 127 -1.31 -12.49 3.22
N PHE A 128 -1.63 -11.72 2.19
CA PHE A 128 -2.04 -10.32 2.30
C PHE A 128 -3.52 -10.20 1.99
N TYR A 129 -4.23 -9.39 2.76
CA TYR A 129 -5.67 -9.18 2.60
C TYR A 129 -5.98 -7.69 2.51
N HIS A 130 -6.70 -7.32 1.45
CA HIS A 130 -7.21 -5.98 1.26
C HIS A 130 -8.60 -5.84 1.86
N THR A 131 -8.75 -4.93 2.82
CA THR A 131 -9.92 -4.89 3.71
C THR A 131 -11.19 -4.46 2.99
N SER A 132 -11.13 -3.45 2.13
CA SER A 132 -12.32 -2.91 1.46
C SER A 132 -12.77 -3.76 0.27
N SER A 133 -11.84 -4.21 -0.57
CA SER A 133 -12.13 -5.05 -1.74
C SER A 133 -12.31 -6.52 -1.40
N ARG A 134 -11.97 -6.93 -0.18
CA ARG A 134 -12.00 -8.31 0.33
C ARG A 134 -11.18 -9.28 -0.52
N GLN A 135 -10.10 -8.78 -1.11
CA GLN A 135 -9.19 -9.58 -1.92
C GLN A 135 -8.05 -10.11 -1.07
N SER A 136 -7.64 -11.36 -1.31
CA SER A 136 -6.45 -11.97 -0.72
C SER A 136 -5.39 -12.24 -1.77
N ALA A 137 -4.12 -12.03 -1.46
CA ALA A 137 -2.99 -12.30 -2.33
C ALA A 137 -1.87 -13.02 -1.56
N TRP A 138 -1.15 -13.90 -2.23
CA TRP A 138 0.05 -14.56 -1.66
C TRP A 138 1.33 -13.74 -1.87
N GLN A 139 1.28 -12.77 -2.78
CA GLN A 139 2.38 -11.87 -3.12
C GLN A 139 2.18 -10.56 -2.39
N HIS A 140 3.28 -9.92 -1.99
CA HIS A 140 3.19 -8.61 -1.36
C HIS A 140 2.69 -7.60 -2.40
N PRO A 141 1.75 -6.71 -2.05
CA PRO A 141 1.12 -5.79 -3.02
C PRO A 141 2.09 -4.81 -3.70
N LEU A 142 3.32 -4.69 -3.19
CA LEU A 142 4.40 -3.89 -3.80
C LEU A 142 5.46 -4.74 -4.53
N ASP A 143 5.28 -6.05 -4.68
CA ASP A 143 6.28 -6.91 -5.34
C ASP A 143 6.56 -6.46 -6.79
N GLU A 144 5.54 -5.99 -7.52
CA GLU A 144 5.72 -5.38 -8.84
C GLU A 144 6.59 -4.14 -8.79
N VAL A 145 6.37 -3.28 -7.79
CA VAL A 145 7.17 -2.07 -7.59
C VAL A 145 8.64 -2.43 -7.36
N PHE A 146 8.93 -3.43 -6.54
CA PHE A 146 10.31 -3.85 -6.28
C PHE A 146 10.96 -4.58 -7.45
N ARG A 147 10.18 -5.28 -8.28
CA ARG A 147 10.65 -5.80 -9.58
C ARG A 147 11.04 -4.66 -10.53
N ASP A 148 10.22 -3.61 -10.62
CA ASP A 148 10.56 -2.42 -11.42
C ASP A 148 11.83 -1.74 -10.89
N VAL A 149 11.96 -1.62 -9.58
CA VAL A 149 13.16 -1.07 -8.92
C VAL A 149 14.41 -1.90 -9.25
N ALA A 150 14.32 -3.23 -9.26
CA ALA A 150 15.42 -4.08 -9.71
C ALA A 150 15.77 -3.83 -11.19
N MET A 151 14.77 -3.59 -12.04
CA MET A 151 14.98 -3.22 -13.44
C MET A 151 15.60 -1.83 -13.60
N TYR A 152 15.21 -0.85 -12.77
CA TYR A 152 15.82 0.47 -12.74
C TYR A 152 17.32 0.37 -12.45
N TRP A 153 17.72 -0.41 -11.44
CA TRP A 153 19.13 -0.64 -11.14
C TRP A 153 19.91 -1.12 -12.36
N ARG A 154 19.41 -2.16 -13.04
CA ARG A 154 20.05 -2.72 -14.24
C ARG A 154 20.17 -1.69 -15.36
N ARG A 155 19.10 -0.91 -15.61
CA ARG A 155 19.08 0.14 -16.63
C ARG A 155 20.05 1.26 -16.31
N ILE A 156 20.12 1.71 -15.05
CA ILE A 156 21.06 2.74 -14.60
C ILE A 156 22.50 2.28 -14.82
N MET A 157 22.81 1.04 -14.45
CA MET A 157 24.16 0.47 -14.63
C MET A 157 24.51 0.32 -16.12
N ALA A 158 23.55 -0.03 -16.97
CA ALA A 158 23.75 -0.18 -18.41
C ALA A 158 23.87 1.17 -19.15
N ALA A 159 23.03 2.15 -18.81
CA ALA A 159 22.99 3.46 -19.43
C ALA A 159 24.11 4.39 -18.90
N GLY A 160 24.58 4.17 -17.68
CA GLY A 160 25.58 5.03 -17.05
C GLY A 160 24.99 6.25 -16.33
N GLY A 161 23.69 6.22 -15.98
CA GLY A 161 23.06 7.25 -15.18
C GLY A 161 21.54 7.12 -15.08
N PHE A 162 20.90 8.13 -14.48
CA PHE A 162 19.52 8.04 -13.98
C PHE A 162 18.46 8.64 -14.90
N TRP A 163 18.85 9.38 -15.94
CA TRP A 163 17.94 10.17 -16.77
C TRP A 163 16.75 9.37 -17.32
N ASP A 164 16.97 8.16 -17.84
CA ASP A 164 15.87 7.33 -18.38
C ASP A 164 14.87 6.90 -17.30
N VAL A 165 15.35 6.66 -16.07
CA VAL A 165 14.50 6.28 -14.94
C VAL A 165 13.80 7.51 -14.36
N ASP A 166 14.50 8.64 -14.25
CA ASP A 166 13.92 9.90 -13.78
C ASP A 166 12.80 10.39 -14.71
N GLU A 167 12.99 10.27 -16.03
CA GLU A 167 11.97 10.59 -17.05
C GLU A 167 10.76 9.65 -16.91
N GLU A 168 10.99 8.35 -16.75
CA GLU A 168 9.89 7.39 -16.53
C GLU A 168 9.11 7.67 -15.22
N LEU A 169 9.80 8.04 -14.14
CA LEU A 169 9.14 8.38 -12.88
C LEU A 169 8.30 9.65 -13.01
N PHE A 170 8.78 10.64 -13.76
CA PHE A 170 8.02 11.85 -14.07
C PHE A 170 6.76 11.52 -14.89
N ASP A 171 6.90 10.72 -15.95
CA ASP A 171 5.77 10.30 -16.80
C ASP A 171 4.76 9.45 -16.03
N LEU A 172 5.24 8.61 -15.10
CA LEU A 172 4.37 7.82 -14.22
C LEU A 172 3.58 8.73 -13.28
N GLU A 173 4.21 9.75 -12.69
CA GLU A 173 3.53 10.72 -11.85
C GLU A 173 2.43 11.47 -12.61
N GLU A 174 2.74 11.93 -13.82
CA GLU A 174 1.76 12.63 -14.67
C GLU A 174 0.57 11.72 -14.97
N ARG A 175 0.83 10.48 -15.38
CA ARG A 175 -0.22 9.50 -15.66
C ARG A 175 -1.09 9.22 -14.44
N ILE A 176 -0.49 9.06 -13.26
CA ILE A 176 -1.22 8.90 -12.00
C ILE A 176 -2.12 10.12 -11.75
N ARG A 177 -1.60 11.33 -11.99
CA ARG A 177 -2.37 12.56 -11.82
C ARG A 177 -3.56 12.62 -12.79
N GLU A 178 -3.34 12.25 -14.05
CA GLU A 178 -4.38 12.17 -15.07
C GLU A 178 -5.45 11.13 -14.72
N ASP A 179 -5.05 9.92 -14.32
CA ASP A 179 -5.96 8.85 -13.90
C ASP A 179 -6.80 9.25 -12.67
N LEU A 180 -6.19 9.99 -11.74
CA LEU A 180 -6.83 10.50 -10.53
C LEU A 180 -7.73 11.72 -10.78
N ALA A 181 -7.57 12.43 -11.89
CA ALA A 181 -8.31 13.67 -12.18
C ALA A 181 -9.82 13.46 -12.35
N ASP A 182 -10.23 12.24 -12.70
CA ASP A 182 -11.63 11.86 -12.91
C ASP A 182 -12.30 11.25 -11.66
N TRP A 183 -11.54 11.06 -10.58
CA TRP A 183 -12.10 10.62 -9.31
C TRP A 183 -12.72 11.78 -8.53
N MET A 184 -13.90 11.54 -7.98
CA MET A 184 -14.66 12.50 -7.20
C MET A 184 -14.99 11.91 -5.84
N GLU A 185 -14.94 12.76 -4.82
CA GLU A 185 -15.43 12.43 -3.48
C GLU A 185 -16.95 12.71 -3.41
N LEU A 186 -17.72 11.70 -3.00
CA LEU A 186 -19.17 11.75 -2.87
C LEU A 186 -19.60 11.23 -1.49
N PHE A 187 -20.86 11.50 -1.14
CA PHE A 187 -21.47 11.06 0.12
C PHE A 187 -22.75 10.30 -0.16
N ASP A 188 -22.97 9.19 0.53
CA ASP A 188 -24.21 8.44 0.50
C ASP A 188 -25.32 9.12 1.35
N GLU A 189 -26.52 8.53 1.38
CA GLU A 189 -27.65 9.04 2.17
C GLU A 189 -27.40 9.04 3.68
N SER A 190 -26.48 8.19 4.14
CA SER A 190 -26.05 8.09 5.54
C SER A 190 -24.93 9.07 5.88
N GLY A 191 -24.39 9.80 4.89
CA GLY A 191 -23.27 10.71 5.03
C GLY A 191 -21.90 10.02 5.00
N ASN A 192 -21.82 8.74 4.61
CA ASN A 192 -20.53 8.06 4.44
C ASN A 192 -19.88 8.51 3.14
N LYS A 193 -18.58 8.77 3.22
CA LYS A 193 -17.76 9.13 2.06
C LYS A 193 -17.50 7.91 1.19
N PHE A 194 -17.57 8.09 -0.12
CA PHE A 194 -17.07 7.16 -1.12
C PHE A 194 -16.47 7.92 -2.30
N TYR A 195 -15.67 7.22 -3.10
CA TYR A 195 -15.00 7.78 -4.26
C TYR A 195 -15.60 7.20 -5.53
N PHE A 196 -15.82 8.03 -6.54
CA PHE A 196 -16.41 7.64 -7.81
C PHE A 196 -15.59 8.19 -8.97
N ASN A 197 -15.22 7.33 -9.90
CA ASN A 197 -14.56 7.71 -11.13
C ASN A 197 -15.60 8.00 -12.21
N ARG A 198 -15.68 9.26 -12.67
CA ARG A 198 -16.67 9.70 -13.67
C ARG A 198 -16.42 9.19 -15.08
N LYS A 199 -15.21 8.70 -15.38
CA LYS A 199 -14.80 8.20 -16.70
C LYS A 199 -15.00 6.70 -16.82
N THR A 200 -14.68 5.94 -15.77
CA THR A 200 -14.81 4.47 -15.73
C THR A 200 -16.11 4.00 -15.09
N GLU A 201 -16.89 4.91 -14.50
CA GLU A 201 -18.11 4.64 -13.74
C GLU A 201 -17.90 3.68 -12.54
N GLN A 202 -16.66 3.61 -12.05
CA GLN A 202 -16.29 2.78 -10.90
C GLN A 202 -16.47 3.53 -9.59
N SER A 203 -16.72 2.80 -8.51
CA SER A 203 -16.74 3.34 -7.16
C SER A 203 -15.90 2.52 -6.19
N CYS A 204 -15.34 3.18 -5.18
CA CYS A 204 -14.61 2.54 -4.09
C CYS A 204 -14.78 3.31 -2.77
N PHE A 205 -14.59 2.62 -1.65
CA PHE A 205 -14.64 3.24 -0.33
C PHE A 205 -13.30 3.82 0.11
N ASP A 206 -12.19 3.24 -0.35
CA ASP A 206 -10.86 3.77 -0.09
C ASP A 206 -10.52 4.91 -1.05
N ASP A 207 -9.71 5.85 -0.57
CA ASP A 207 -9.20 6.93 -1.40
C ASP A 207 -8.24 6.38 -2.47
N PRO A 208 -8.57 6.49 -3.76
CA PRO A 208 -7.72 5.96 -4.84
C PRO A 208 -6.34 6.63 -4.90
N ARG A 209 -6.21 7.85 -4.34
CA ARG A 209 -4.93 8.57 -4.25
C ARG A 209 -3.95 7.83 -3.37
N HIS A 210 -4.42 7.23 -2.28
CA HIS A 210 -3.55 6.58 -1.30
C HIS A 210 -2.76 5.43 -1.92
N SER A 211 -3.41 4.49 -2.60
CA SER A 211 -2.72 3.36 -3.21
C SER A 211 -1.82 3.80 -4.38
N ALA A 212 -2.30 4.71 -5.23
CA ALA A 212 -1.56 5.19 -6.39
C ALA A 212 -0.27 5.91 -5.99
N TYR A 213 -0.35 6.87 -5.06
CA TYR A 213 0.80 7.61 -4.58
C TYR A 213 1.73 6.76 -3.70
N HIS A 214 1.22 5.79 -2.95
CA HIS A 214 2.08 4.89 -2.18
C HIS A 214 3.05 4.11 -3.08
N ALA A 215 2.55 3.60 -4.21
CA ALA A 215 3.39 2.89 -5.18
C ALA A 215 4.41 3.83 -5.85
N LEU A 216 4.02 5.05 -6.24
CA LEU A 216 4.93 6.05 -6.81
C LEU A 216 6.03 6.46 -5.81
N TYR A 217 5.65 6.81 -4.58
CA TYR A 217 6.60 7.24 -3.56
C TYR A 217 7.56 6.13 -3.14
N THR A 218 7.12 4.87 -3.20
CA THR A 218 8.03 3.73 -3.01
C THR A 218 9.10 3.72 -4.11
N ARG A 219 8.74 3.90 -5.39
CA ARG A 219 9.72 4.00 -6.49
C ARG A 219 10.68 5.17 -6.31
N ILE A 220 10.16 6.37 -6.05
CA ILE A 220 10.98 7.59 -5.84
C ILE A 220 11.94 7.40 -4.66
N ARG A 221 11.45 6.84 -3.54
CA ARG A 221 12.29 6.55 -2.37
C ARG A 221 13.42 5.59 -2.74
N MET A 222 13.12 4.50 -3.43
CA MET A 222 14.13 3.52 -3.83
C MET A 222 15.16 4.10 -4.79
N VAL A 223 14.74 4.90 -5.78
CA VAL A 223 15.66 5.60 -6.68
C VAL A 223 16.53 6.60 -5.92
N ASN A 224 16.01 7.29 -4.90
CA ASN A 224 16.82 8.15 -4.03
C ASN A 224 17.87 7.36 -3.24
N VAL A 225 17.54 6.14 -2.79
CA VAL A 225 18.53 5.24 -2.17
C VAL A 225 19.61 4.84 -3.19
N MET A 226 19.22 4.54 -4.44
CA MET A 226 20.18 4.25 -5.51
C MET A 226 21.10 5.43 -5.80
N LYS A 227 20.57 6.66 -5.89
CA LYS A 227 21.36 7.88 -6.12
C LYS A 227 22.41 8.08 -5.02
N LYS A 228 22.05 7.76 -3.76
CA LYS A 228 23.01 7.78 -2.63
C LYS A 228 24.08 6.70 -2.75
N LYS A 229 23.73 5.51 -3.25
CA LYS A 229 24.68 4.39 -3.46
C LYS A 229 25.58 4.59 -4.68
N LEU A 230 25.09 5.29 -5.70
CA LEU A 230 25.75 5.51 -6.99
C LEU A 230 25.95 7.01 -7.28
N PRO A 231 26.67 7.75 -6.42
CA PRO A 231 26.74 9.21 -6.50
C PRO A 231 27.36 9.71 -7.82
N LEU A 232 28.31 8.97 -8.39
CA LEU A 232 28.92 9.33 -9.68
C LEU A 232 27.94 9.21 -10.84
N LEU A 233 27.10 8.17 -10.85
CA LEU A 233 26.06 8.00 -11.87
C LEU A 233 24.90 8.99 -11.66
N ALA A 234 24.64 9.40 -10.42
CA ALA A 234 23.61 10.38 -10.10
C ALA A 234 23.89 11.78 -10.66
N ILE A 235 25.16 12.12 -10.89
CA ILE A 235 25.59 13.40 -11.48
C ILE A 235 26.03 13.26 -12.95
N ALA A 236 25.94 12.06 -13.53
CA ALA A 236 26.40 11.82 -14.88
C ALA A 236 25.58 12.64 -15.89
N PRO A 237 26.23 13.29 -16.88
CA PRO A 237 25.52 14.05 -17.90
C PRO A 237 24.72 13.10 -18.80
N ARG A 238 23.56 13.57 -19.28
CA ARG A 238 22.77 12.83 -20.26
C ARG A 238 23.61 12.64 -21.55
N PRO A 239 23.67 11.43 -22.11
CA PRO A 239 24.31 11.20 -23.41
C PRO A 239 23.56 11.99 -24.49
N THR A 240 24.34 12.63 -25.38
CA THR A 240 23.85 13.40 -26.55
C THR A 240 23.53 12.51 -27.74
#